data_AF-A0A1I1HS14-F1
#
_entry.id   AF-A0A1I1HS14-F1
#
_cell.length_a   1.000
_cell.length_b   1.000
_cell.length_c   1.000
_cell.angle_alpha   90.00
_cell.angle_beta   90.00
_cell.angle_gamma   90.00
#
_symmetry.space_group_name_H-M   'P 1'
#
loop_
_entity.id
_entity.type
_entity.pdbx_description
1 polymer ?
#
loop_
_entity_poly.entity_id
_entity_poly.type
_entity_poly.pdbx_seq_one_letter_code
_entity_poly.pdbx_strand_id
1 'polypeptide(L)'
;MKKIIPTLCIAGMTLTILGAFPQNSYAHIDQIDLNENDPIAEKWSAEAPYHTDKSTHLWIARQAIEIMKTESNVETNKQAVDFLNFPQYKDLFSKGLYDADYNSEFNDGGLGIGGIFKGGWKSHFYDPDTHKNYRGETDPTALTQGKKYFYESGEYFKNKDYEKAFYYLGIATHYFTDATQPMHAANFTAIDTRAIKYHSYFENYVTTIQDQFAVHSGGNYNTSLTTPEEWIDYAAKVAKPEIQNIANDKTFEYYNSSKAQLWQEMVTPAVQRSLGEAQRNTAGFLNFWFKTFAKNESAPSIETALIYDIEGNVLEAGKNYYIVPSESPNQGLTFEWYLANRYDYVLLANKNNNTLSGTPIEFVFYKDNDAKLHHGESVYLRMKHSNYDQYQYLNWSNYSSWVHLAQKSDSLADFKIQINPNNPAEYNIFTDGYPLNYENIDAAKSWIVLGGKTQKPSSWKFVPVR
;
A
#
# COMPACT_ATOMS: atom_id res chain seq x y z
N MET A 1 -20.89 -19.72 -68.94
CA MET A 1 -21.85 -18.59 -69.01
C MET A 1 -21.20 -17.36 -68.40
N LYS A 2 -21.66 -16.19 -68.82
CA LYS A 2 -20.95 -14.90 -68.87
C LYS A 2 -20.58 -14.31 -67.49
N LYS A 3 -19.42 -13.64 -67.49
CA LYS A 3 -18.98 -12.57 -66.56
C LYS A 3 -20.10 -11.54 -66.35
N ILE A 4 -20.05 -10.81 -65.23
CA ILE A 4 -20.12 -9.34 -65.18
C ILE A 4 -19.92 -8.90 -63.71
N ILE A 5 -18.88 -8.08 -63.47
CA ILE A 5 -18.87 -7.06 -62.41
C ILE A 5 -19.27 -5.76 -63.11
N PRO A 6 -20.09 -4.90 -62.46
CA PRO A 6 -19.74 -3.49 -62.46
C PRO A 6 -20.01 -2.80 -61.12
N THR A 7 -19.07 -1.94 -60.78
CA THR A 7 -19.11 -0.76 -59.92
C THR A 7 -20.25 0.20 -60.33
N LEU A 8 -20.90 0.92 -59.39
CA LEU A 8 -20.90 2.41 -59.31
C LEU A 8 -21.84 3.02 -58.22
N CYS A 9 -21.21 3.86 -57.39
CA CYS A 9 -21.56 5.14 -56.72
C CYS A 9 -22.92 5.50 -56.05
N ILE A 10 -22.77 5.87 -54.76
CA ILE A 10 -22.99 7.17 -54.07
C ILE A 10 -24.37 7.86 -54.13
N ALA A 11 -25.04 7.91 -52.97
CA ALA A 11 -25.53 9.10 -52.23
C ALA A 11 -26.23 8.58 -50.96
N GLY A 12 -26.06 9.06 -49.73
CA GLY A 12 -25.52 10.30 -49.20
C GLY A 12 -26.38 10.63 -47.97
N MET A 13 -25.94 10.28 -46.76
CA MET A 13 -26.36 10.96 -45.55
C MET A 13 -25.36 10.66 -44.42
N THR A 14 -24.49 11.64 -44.21
CA THR A 14 -23.60 11.78 -43.06
C THR A 14 -24.42 12.05 -41.81
N LEU A 15 -24.29 11.17 -40.80
CA LEU A 15 -24.53 11.53 -39.41
C LEU A 15 -23.23 11.27 -38.65
N THR A 16 -22.46 12.33 -38.43
CA THR A 16 -21.28 12.34 -37.57
C THR A 16 -21.73 12.26 -36.11
N ILE A 17 -21.49 11.11 -35.47
CA ILE A 17 -21.39 11.01 -34.01
C ILE A 17 -19.93 10.70 -33.72
N LEU A 18 -19.20 11.73 -33.27
CA LEU A 18 -17.89 11.61 -32.66
C LEU A 18 -18.07 10.93 -31.29
N GLY A 19 -17.78 9.63 -31.24
CA GLY A 19 -17.60 8.87 -30.01
C GLY A 19 -16.28 8.12 -30.11
N ALA A 20 -15.23 8.65 -29.49
CA ALA A 20 -13.98 7.95 -29.32
C ALA A 20 -14.21 6.79 -28.33
N PHE A 21 -14.16 5.55 -28.83
CA PHE A 21 -14.03 4.36 -27.99
C PHE A 21 -12.54 4.12 -27.73
N PRO A 22 -12.08 3.98 -26.48
CA PRO A 22 -10.79 3.36 -26.23
C PRO A 22 -10.90 1.86 -26.54
N GLN A 23 -10.16 1.41 -27.56
CA GLN A 23 -9.83 0.01 -27.74
C GLN A 23 -8.88 -0.40 -26.62
N ASN A 24 -9.33 -1.32 -25.77
CA ASN A 24 -8.50 -2.36 -25.14
C ASN A 24 -9.44 -3.48 -24.71
N SER A 25 -9.83 -4.32 -25.67
CA SER A 25 -10.47 -5.60 -25.40
C SER A 25 -9.38 -6.61 -25.08
N TYR A 26 -9.15 -6.88 -23.79
CA TYR A 26 -8.39 -8.06 -23.37
C TYR A 26 -9.28 -9.29 -23.52
N ALA A 27 -9.20 -9.94 -24.67
CA ALA A 27 -9.63 -11.31 -24.83
C ALA A 27 -8.41 -12.21 -24.63
N HIS A 28 -8.22 -12.71 -23.40
CA HIS A 28 -7.29 -13.80 -23.15
C HIS A 28 -8.07 -15.11 -23.17
N ILE A 29 -7.87 -15.87 -24.26
CA ILE A 29 -8.19 -17.29 -24.34
C ILE A 29 -6.93 -18.00 -23.86
N ASP A 30 -6.83 -18.27 -22.56
CA ASP A 30 -5.79 -19.15 -22.03
C ASP A 30 -6.44 -20.46 -21.60
N GLN A 31 -5.94 -21.56 -22.18
CA GLN A 31 -6.27 -22.91 -21.73
C GLN A 31 -5.95 -23.01 -20.23
N ILE A 32 -6.85 -23.68 -19.49
CA ILE A 32 -6.65 -24.02 -18.09
C ILE A 32 -5.42 -24.95 -18.01
N ASP A 33 -4.25 -24.38 -17.75
CA ASP A 33 -3.04 -25.12 -17.41
C ASP A 33 -3.00 -25.28 -15.88
N LEU A 34 -3.02 -26.52 -15.41
CA LEU A 34 -2.99 -26.88 -13.99
C LEU A 34 -1.57 -27.16 -13.49
N ASN A 35 -0.54 -26.76 -14.23
CA ASN A 35 0.84 -26.98 -13.83
C ASN A 35 1.48 -25.74 -13.20
N GLU A 36 2.18 -25.99 -12.09
CA GLU A 36 3.02 -25.08 -11.32
C GLU A 36 3.87 -24.17 -12.22
N ASN A 37 3.48 -22.91 -12.35
CA ASN A 37 4.34 -21.72 -12.48
C ASN A 37 3.52 -20.42 -12.68
N ASP A 38 2.27 -20.38 -12.22
CA ASP A 38 1.48 -19.15 -12.20
C ASP A 38 2.11 -18.20 -11.16
N PRO A 39 2.58 -16.99 -11.55
CA PRO A 39 3.07 -16.00 -10.59
C PRO A 39 1.95 -15.71 -9.60
N ILE A 40 2.25 -15.90 -8.31
CA ILE A 40 1.45 -15.64 -7.11
C ILE A 40 0.05 -15.08 -7.45
N ALA A 41 -0.96 -15.95 -7.41
CA ALA A 41 -2.35 -15.62 -7.63
C ALA A 41 -2.75 -14.30 -6.93
N GLU A 42 -3.24 -13.37 -7.74
CA GLU A 42 -3.80 -12.06 -7.40
C GLU A 42 -4.95 -12.22 -6.38
N LYS A 43 -5.00 -11.35 -5.36
CA LYS A 43 -5.88 -11.44 -4.16
C LYS A 43 -6.65 -10.13 -3.96
N TRP A 44 -7.61 -10.05 -3.01
CA TRP A 44 -8.39 -8.84 -2.68
C TRP A 44 -7.42 -7.68 -2.64
N SER A 45 -7.56 -6.76 -3.58
CA SER A 45 -6.42 -5.95 -4.01
C SER A 45 -5.77 -5.29 -2.81
N ALA A 46 -4.54 -5.70 -2.56
CA ALA A 46 -3.59 -5.15 -1.63
C ALA A 46 -2.20 -5.30 -2.26
N GLU A 47 -2.10 -5.19 -3.58
CA GLU A 47 -0.91 -5.50 -4.37
C GLU A 47 0.22 -4.49 -4.18
N ALA A 48 -0.08 -3.34 -3.57
CA ALA A 48 0.94 -2.41 -3.12
C ALA A 48 0.50 -1.62 -1.87
N PRO A 49 1.39 -1.43 -0.88
CA PRO A 49 1.03 -0.88 0.43
C PRO A 49 0.58 0.58 0.40
N TYR A 50 0.84 1.33 -0.68
CA TYR A 50 0.57 2.77 -0.74
C TYR A 50 -0.20 3.21 -2.00
N HIS A 51 -0.64 2.28 -2.84
CA HIS A 51 -1.35 2.54 -4.10
C HIS A 51 -2.78 2.05 -4.02
N THR A 52 -3.75 2.97 -4.02
CA THR A 52 -5.18 2.63 -3.94
C THR A 52 -5.70 1.96 -5.19
N ASP A 53 -5.17 2.30 -6.37
CA ASP A 53 -5.45 1.62 -7.65
C ASP A 53 -4.99 0.15 -7.66
N LYS A 54 -4.24 -0.24 -6.63
CA LYS A 54 -3.73 -1.58 -6.37
C LYS A 54 -4.07 -2.05 -4.96
N SER A 55 -4.97 -1.33 -4.26
CA SER A 55 -5.48 -1.81 -2.99
C SER A 55 -6.89 -1.32 -2.66
N THR A 56 -7.87 -2.23 -2.68
CA THR A 56 -9.25 -1.93 -2.25
C THR A 56 -9.34 -1.70 -0.75
N HIS A 57 -8.58 -2.43 0.08
CA HIS A 57 -8.51 -2.17 1.53
C HIS A 57 -8.04 -0.75 1.84
N LEU A 58 -6.93 -0.34 1.22
CA LEU A 58 -6.39 1.01 1.35
C LEU A 58 -7.38 2.05 0.81
N TRP A 59 -8.06 1.75 -0.30
CA TRP A 59 -9.06 2.64 -0.88
C TRP A 59 -10.23 2.85 0.06
N ILE A 60 -10.83 1.79 0.60
CA ILE A 60 -11.93 1.88 1.58
C ILE A 60 -11.51 2.72 2.79
N ALA A 61 -10.31 2.46 3.33
CA ALA A 61 -9.81 3.18 4.49
C ALA A 61 -9.52 4.66 4.20
N ARG A 62 -8.96 5.00 3.04
CA ARG A 62 -8.75 6.41 2.61
C ARG A 62 -10.09 7.14 2.44
N GLN A 63 -11.06 6.49 1.81
CA GLN A 63 -12.40 7.08 1.66
C GLN A 63 -13.09 7.27 3.00
N ALA A 64 -12.94 6.33 3.94
CA ALA A 64 -13.41 6.51 5.31
C ALA A 64 -12.79 7.73 6.00
N ILE A 65 -11.49 7.96 5.82
CA ILE A 65 -10.80 9.16 6.34
C ILE A 65 -11.35 10.44 5.68
N GLU A 66 -11.64 10.44 4.37
CA GLU A 66 -12.24 11.59 3.69
C GLU A 66 -13.70 11.85 4.14
N ILE A 67 -14.48 10.80 4.44
CA ILE A 67 -15.79 10.94 5.10
C ILE A 67 -15.63 11.64 6.46
N MET A 68 -14.72 11.15 7.31
CA MET A 68 -14.47 11.73 8.63
C MET A 68 -14.00 13.18 8.54
N LYS A 69 -13.16 13.51 7.54
CA LYS A 69 -12.69 14.88 7.28
C LYS A 69 -13.81 15.82 6.86
N THR A 70 -14.71 15.35 6.00
CA THR A 70 -15.93 16.09 5.63
C THR A 70 -16.83 16.32 6.85
N GLU A 71 -16.81 15.40 7.81
CA GLU A 71 -17.60 15.42 9.04
C GLU A 71 -16.76 15.80 10.28
N SER A 72 -15.75 16.65 10.07
CA SER A 72 -14.79 17.09 11.10
C SER A 72 -15.38 18.06 12.13
N ASN A 73 -16.66 18.44 11.98
CA ASN A 73 -17.43 19.09 13.04
C ASN A 73 -17.62 18.17 14.27
N VAL A 74 -17.39 16.86 14.12
CA VAL A 74 -17.27 15.92 15.22
C VAL A 74 -15.81 15.88 15.68
N GLU A 75 -15.54 16.27 16.93
CA GLU A 75 -14.16 16.39 17.44
C GLU A 75 -13.33 15.10 17.28
N THR A 76 -13.93 13.93 17.53
CA THR A 76 -13.25 12.64 17.31
C THR A 76 -12.87 12.45 15.84
N ASN A 77 -13.72 12.86 14.90
CA ASN A 77 -13.38 12.75 13.48
C ASN A 77 -12.20 13.65 13.13
N LYS A 78 -12.21 14.89 13.63
CA LYS A 78 -11.10 15.82 13.44
C LYS A 78 -9.80 15.23 13.99
N GLN A 79 -9.82 14.74 15.21
CA GLN A 79 -8.67 14.10 15.85
C GLN A 79 -8.16 12.89 15.04
N ALA A 80 -9.05 12.01 14.61
CA ALA A 80 -8.70 10.85 13.81
C ALA A 80 -8.02 11.24 12.49
N VAL A 81 -8.58 12.24 11.80
CA VAL A 81 -8.04 12.80 10.56
C VAL A 81 -6.66 13.41 10.79
N ASP A 82 -6.45 14.13 11.89
CA ASP A 82 -5.14 14.73 12.20
C ASP A 82 -4.07 13.64 12.42
N PHE A 83 -4.38 12.59 13.19
CA PHE A 83 -3.46 11.48 13.44
C PHE A 83 -3.20 10.63 12.19
N LEU A 84 -4.25 10.25 11.44
CA LEU A 84 -4.13 9.39 10.26
C LEU A 84 -3.56 10.13 9.04
N ASN A 85 -3.51 11.47 9.06
CA ASN A 85 -2.77 12.26 8.07
C ASN A 85 -1.36 12.63 8.50
N PHE A 86 -0.96 12.34 9.74
CA PHE A 86 0.43 12.48 10.13
C PHE A 86 1.29 11.51 9.31
N PRO A 87 2.29 11.97 8.53
CA PRO A 87 2.92 11.18 7.46
C PRO A 87 3.41 9.79 7.90
N GLN A 88 4.09 9.72 9.04
CA GLN A 88 4.62 8.46 9.57
C GLN A 88 3.50 7.49 9.97
N TYR A 89 2.43 7.99 10.59
CA TYR A 89 1.31 7.18 11.07
C TYR A 89 0.44 6.70 9.90
N LYS A 90 0.23 7.57 8.91
CA LYS A 90 -0.42 7.22 7.64
C LYS A 90 0.29 6.05 6.95
N ASP A 91 1.63 6.07 6.95
CA ASP A 91 2.44 5.02 6.31
C ASP A 91 2.36 3.72 7.05
N LEU A 92 2.47 3.75 8.38
CA LEU A 92 2.37 2.55 9.20
C LEU A 92 0.97 1.95 9.15
N PHE A 93 -0.07 2.78 9.16
CA PHE A 93 -1.45 2.34 8.98
C PHE A 93 -1.66 1.68 7.61
N SER A 94 -1.16 2.28 6.53
CA SER A 94 -1.25 1.71 5.18
C SER A 94 -0.45 0.40 5.05
N LYS A 95 0.72 0.33 5.69
CA LYS A 95 1.53 -0.89 5.75
C LYS A 95 0.82 -2.00 6.54
N GLY A 96 0.15 -1.65 7.64
CA GLY A 96 -0.60 -2.61 8.44
C GLY A 96 -1.75 -3.25 7.67
N LEU A 97 -2.46 -2.46 6.85
CA LEU A 97 -3.47 -2.97 5.91
C LEU A 97 -2.84 -4.00 4.96
N TYR A 98 -1.74 -3.63 4.29
CA TYR A 98 -1.04 -4.52 3.37
C TYR A 98 -0.53 -5.80 4.04
N ASP A 99 0.22 -5.68 5.13
CA ASP A 99 0.90 -6.81 5.75
C ASP A 99 -0.08 -7.89 6.24
N ALA A 100 -1.35 -7.54 6.52
CA ALA A 100 -2.37 -8.49 6.94
C ALA A 100 -2.55 -9.65 5.95
N ASP A 101 -2.39 -9.41 4.64
CA ASP A 101 -2.50 -10.45 3.60
C ASP A 101 -1.17 -11.16 3.26
N TYR A 102 -0.03 -10.49 3.49
CA TYR A 102 1.27 -10.95 2.99
C TYR A 102 2.21 -11.48 4.09
N ASN A 103 2.06 -11.01 5.33
CA ASN A 103 2.86 -11.51 6.44
C ASN A 103 2.23 -12.79 7.03
N SER A 104 3.04 -13.85 7.15
CA SER A 104 2.62 -15.14 7.71
C SER A 104 2.10 -15.06 9.14
N GLU A 105 2.44 -14.00 9.89
CA GLU A 105 1.92 -13.74 11.23
C GLU A 105 0.41 -13.43 11.23
N PHE A 106 -0.10 -12.83 10.15
CA PHE A 106 -1.47 -12.32 10.07
C PHE A 106 -2.34 -13.13 9.11
N ASN A 107 -1.75 -13.59 8.00
CA ASN A 107 -2.53 -14.16 6.91
C ASN A 107 -2.96 -15.62 7.11
N ASP A 108 -2.51 -16.29 8.18
CA ASP A 108 -2.72 -17.72 8.44
C ASP A 108 -2.54 -18.60 7.18
N GLY A 109 -1.58 -18.20 6.35
CA GLY A 109 -1.39 -18.63 4.96
C GLY A 109 -0.81 -20.03 4.80
N GLY A 110 -1.08 -20.96 5.73
CA GLY A 110 -0.55 -22.32 5.75
C GLY A 110 -0.80 -23.14 4.47
N LEU A 111 -0.37 -24.40 4.47
CA LEU A 111 -0.67 -25.35 3.38
C LEU A 111 -2.20 -25.35 3.17
N GLY A 112 -2.67 -24.91 2.00
CA GLY A 112 -4.09 -24.81 1.69
C GLY A 112 -4.71 -26.19 1.50
N ILE A 113 -5.92 -26.24 0.94
CA ILE A 113 -6.67 -27.49 0.86
C ILE A 113 -5.96 -28.48 -0.09
N GLY A 114 -5.58 -29.64 0.44
CA GLY A 114 -4.95 -30.73 -0.33
C GLY A 114 -3.47 -30.56 -0.66
N GLY A 115 -2.78 -29.55 -0.12
CA GLY A 115 -1.35 -29.31 -0.40
C GLY A 115 -1.06 -28.76 -1.80
N ILE A 116 -2.09 -28.50 -2.60
CA ILE A 116 -2.01 -27.99 -3.99
C ILE A 116 -2.21 -26.48 -4.04
N PHE A 117 -3.05 -25.92 -3.15
CA PHE A 117 -3.23 -24.48 -3.02
C PHE A 117 -2.40 -23.96 -1.83
N LYS A 118 -1.59 -22.91 -2.01
CA LYS A 118 -0.94 -22.21 -0.89
C LYS A 118 -1.88 -21.12 -0.37
N GLY A 119 -1.99 -20.99 0.95
CA GLY A 119 -2.66 -19.87 1.60
C GLY A 119 -4.10 -20.15 2.04
N GLY A 120 -4.25 -20.34 3.34
CA GLY A 120 -5.53 -20.62 3.97
C GLY A 120 -6.40 -19.38 4.19
N TRP A 121 -5.83 -18.20 4.49
CA TRP A 121 -6.52 -16.94 4.83
C TRP A 121 -7.77 -17.11 5.71
N LYS A 122 -7.84 -18.17 6.53
CA LYS A 122 -9.06 -18.50 7.28
C LYS A 122 -9.40 -17.43 8.32
N SER A 123 -8.39 -16.72 8.80
CA SER A 123 -8.51 -15.51 9.62
C SER A 123 -9.21 -14.34 8.93
N HIS A 124 -9.34 -14.32 7.60
CA HIS A 124 -9.99 -13.24 6.86
C HIS A 124 -11.49 -13.50 6.65
N PHE A 125 -11.99 -14.65 7.09
CA PHE A 125 -13.39 -15.03 6.92
C PHE A 125 -14.12 -15.02 8.27
N TYR A 126 -15.37 -14.57 8.25
CA TYR A 126 -16.25 -14.59 9.41
C TYR A 126 -17.70 -14.60 8.96
N ASP A 127 -18.40 -15.70 9.20
CA ASP A 127 -19.85 -15.76 8.99
C ASP A 127 -20.60 -15.30 10.26
N PRO A 128 -21.38 -14.21 10.21
CA PRO A 128 -22.09 -13.65 11.37
C PRO A 128 -23.25 -14.51 11.89
N ASP A 129 -23.73 -15.49 11.14
CA ASP A 129 -24.80 -16.40 11.59
C ASP A 129 -24.22 -17.58 12.39
N THR A 130 -23.03 -18.05 12.00
CA THR A 130 -22.39 -19.22 12.62
C THR A 130 -21.22 -18.86 13.53
N HIS A 131 -20.75 -17.62 13.45
CA HIS A 131 -19.59 -17.07 14.14
C HIS A 131 -18.30 -17.83 13.82
N LYS A 132 -18.18 -18.35 12.58
CA LYS A 132 -17.10 -19.24 12.15
C LYS A 132 -16.51 -18.83 10.80
N ASN A 133 -15.25 -19.19 10.58
CA ASN A 133 -14.61 -19.13 9.26
C ASN A 133 -15.04 -20.29 8.35
N TYR A 134 -14.56 -20.32 7.11
CA TYR A 134 -14.93 -21.34 6.11
C TYR A 134 -14.47 -22.76 6.47
N ARG A 135 -13.60 -22.92 7.48
CA ARG A 135 -13.19 -24.23 8.04
C ARG A 135 -14.06 -24.68 9.20
N GLY A 136 -15.08 -23.89 9.58
CA GLY A 136 -15.98 -24.18 10.69
C GLY A 136 -15.37 -23.89 12.06
N GLU A 137 -14.27 -23.13 12.12
CA GLU A 137 -13.58 -22.75 13.35
C GLU A 137 -14.07 -21.38 13.82
N THR A 138 -14.14 -21.19 15.14
CA THR A 138 -14.50 -19.90 15.76
C THR A 138 -13.29 -18.99 15.99
N ASP A 139 -12.07 -19.52 15.84
CA ASP A 139 -10.81 -18.80 15.96
C ASP A 139 -9.73 -19.58 15.16
N PRO A 140 -8.94 -18.93 14.29
CA PRO A 140 -8.99 -17.52 13.91
C PRO A 140 -10.10 -17.19 12.90
N THR A 141 -10.75 -16.05 13.08
CA THR A 141 -11.76 -15.45 12.18
C THR A 141 -11.47 -13.97 12.01
N ALA A 142 -12.10 -13.30 11.03
CA ALA A 142 -11.93 -11.86 10.85
C ALA A 142 -12.37 -11.08 12.11
N LEU A 143 -13.39 -11.57 12.82
CA LEU A 143 -13.80 -11.02 14.10
C LEU A 143 -12.74 -11.19 15.18
N THR A 144 -12.20 -12.40 15.39
CA THR A 144 -11.23 -12.61 16.47
C THR A 144 -9.91 -11.88 16.23
N GLN A 145 -9.44 -11.83 14.98
CA GLN A 145 -8.23 -11.09 14.62
C GLN A 145 -8.44 -9.58 14.63
N GLY A 146 -9.54 -9.07 14.06
CA GLY A 146 -9.89 -7.65 14.10
C GLY A 146 -10.01 -7.14 15.53
N LYS A 147 -10.66 -7.90 16.43
CA LYS A 147 -10.71 -7.62 17.87
C LYS A 147 -9.31 -7.56 18.49
N LYS A 148 -8.49 -8.58 18.26
CA LYS A 148 -7.14 -8.70 18.85
C LYS A 148 -6.33 -7.45 18.52
N TYR A 149 -6.20 -7.12 17.23
CA TYR A 149 -5.37 -6.01 16.79
C TYR A 149 -5.97 -4.64 17.10
N PHE A 150 -7.30 -4.51 17.20
CA PHE A 150 -7.95 -3.29 17.70
C PHE A 150 -7.48 -2.95 19.12
N TYR A 151 -7.49 -3.93 20.02
CA TYR A 151 -7.05 -3.75 21.39
C TYR A 151 -5.53 -3.60 21.51
N GLU A 152 -4.74 -4.42 20.80
CA GLU A 152 -3.27 -4.27 20.79
C GLU A 152 -2.83 -2.88 20.31
N SER A 153 -3.44 -2.39 19.22
CA SER A 153 -3.25 -1.03 18.73
C SER A 153 -3.53 0.03 19.82
N GLY A 154 -4.67 -0.11 20.52
CA GLY A 154 -5.05 0.79 21.60
C GLY A 154 -4.10 0.75 22.80
N GLU A 155 -3.58 -0.41 23.17
CA GLU A 155 -2.59 -0.56 24.25
C GLU A 155 -1.25 0.08 23.88
N TYR A 156 -0.76 -0.09 22.64
CA TYR A 156 0.41 0.63 22.16
C TYR A 156 0.21 2.14 22.18
N PHE A 157 -0.98 2.61 21.80
CA PHE A 157 -1.32 4.03 21.84
C PHE A 157 -1.26 4.61 23.26
N LYS A 158 -1.86 3.91 24.24
CA LYS A 158 -1.80 4.29 25.66
C LYS A 158 -0.37 4.35 26.19
N ASN A 159 0.47 3.43 25.72
CA ASN A 159 1.90 3.37 26.06
C ASN A 159 2.77 4.37 25.28
N LYS A 160 2.16 5.25 24.47
CA LYS A 160 2.85 6.26 23.63
C LYS A 160 3.76 5.65 22.56
N ASP A 161 3.60 4.36 22.26
CA ASP A 161 4.21 3.70 21.10
C ASP A 161 3.28 3.89 19.88
N TYR A 162 3.21 5.13 19.41
CA TYR A 162 2.29 5.51 18.34
C TYR A 162 2.58 4.78 17.03
N GLU A 163 3.85 4.50 16.74
CA GLU A 163 4.23 3.76 15.53
C GLU A 163 3.57 2.38 15.49
N LYS A 164 3.71 1.59 16.56
CA LYS A 164 3.02 0.29 16.64
C LYS A 164 1.51 0.45 16.72
N ALA A 165 1.01 1.47 17.43
CA ALA A 165 -0.42 1.72 17.51
C ALA A 165 -1.05 1.86 16.12
N PHE A 166 -0.49 2.70 15.25
CA PHE A 166 -1.04 2.93 13.91
C PHE A 166 -0.79 1.76 12.96
N TYR A 167 0.33 1.05 13.10
CA TYR A 167 0.55 -0.20 12.36
C TYR A 167 -0.52 -1.26 12.67
N TYR A 168 -0.75 -1.56 13.95
CA TYR A 168 -1.79 -2.53 14.36
C TYR A 168 -3.21 -2.01 14.14
N LEU A 169 -3.44 -0.69 14.11
CA LEU A 169 -4.72 -0.13 13.69
C LEU A 169 -4.99 -0.44 12.22
N GLY A 170 -3.95 -0.38 11.37
CA GLY A 170 -4.01 -0.80 9.97
C GLY A 170 -4.42 -2.27 9.85
N ILE A 171 -3.75 -3.17 10.59
CA ILE A 171 -4.08 -4.60 10.62
C ILE A 171 -5.52 -4.84 11.10
N ALA A 172 -5.95 -4.19 12.18
CA ALA A 172 -7.31 -4.31 12.68
C ALA A 172 -8.35 -3.86 11.66
N THR A 173 -8.05 -2.76 10.95
CA THR A 173 -8.92 -2.21 9.90
C THR A 173 -8.99 -3.14 8.70
N HIS A 174 -7.92 -3.87 8.37
CA HIS A 174 -7.92 -4.88 7.31
C HIS A 174 -9.00 -5.94 7.55
N TYR A 175 -8.95 -6.62 8.71
CA TYR A 175 -9.95 -7.63 9.07
C TYR A 175 -11.37 -7.04 9.18
N PHE A 176 -11.49 -5.79 9.61
CA PHE A 176 -12.78 -5.11 9.58
C PHE A 176 -13.31 -4.95 8.15
N THR A 177 -12.47 -4.52 7.21
CA THR A 177 -12.85 -4.39 5.80
C THR A 177 -13.08 -5.74 5.11
N ASP A 178 -12.39 -6.82 5.50
CA ASP A 178 -12.75 -8.18 5.08
C ASP A 178 -14.18 -8.54 5.50
N ALA A 179 -14.58 -8.20 6.73
CA ALA A 179 -15.95 -8.44 7.19
C ALA A 179 -16.99 -7.60 6.42
N THR A 180 -16.61 -6.50 5.77
CA THR A 180 -17.51 -5.74 4.88
C THR A 180 -17.69 -6.39 3.51
N GLN A 181 -16.94 -7.44 3.20
CA GLN A 181 -16.94 -8.10 1.91
C GLN A 181 -17.92 -9.29 1.90
N PRO A 182 -18.89 -9.37 0.96
CA PRO A 182 -19.96 -10.36 1.02
C PRO A 182 -19.52 -11.83 0.93
N MET A 183 -18.46 -12.16 0.18
CA MET A 183 -17.91 -13.52 0.08
C MET A 183 -17.20 -13.96 1.37
N HIS A 184 -16.44 -13.06 2.01
CA HIS A 184 -15.79 -13.27 3.31
C HIS A 184 -16.81 -13.44 4.43
N ALA A 185 -17.87 -12.62 4.42
CA ALA A 185 -19.00 -12.72 5.34
C ALA A 185 -19.89 -13.96 5.12
N ALA A 186 -19.75 -14.63 3.97
CA ALA A 186 -20.51 -15.83 3.60
C ALA A 186 -19.64 -17.09 3.51
N ASN A 187 -18.37 -17.05 3.91
CA ASN A 187 -17.43 -18.17 3.80
C ASN A 187 -17.29 -18.72 2.36
N PHE A 188 -17.53 -17.90 1.34
CA PHE A 188 -17.34 -18.27 -0.07
C PHE A 188 -15.87 -18.06 -0.46
N THR A 189 -15.16 -19.11 -0.85
CA THR A 189 -13.71 -19.07 -1.09
C THR A 189 -13.36 -19.19 -2.58
N ALA A 190 -12.11 -18.89 -2.95
CA ALA A 190 -11.62 -19.03 -4.33
C ALA A 190 -11.60 -20.46 -4.87
N ILE A 191 -11.79 -21.48 -4.01
CA ILE A 191 -11.80 -22.90 -4.39
C ILE A 191 -13.21 -23.50 -4.46
N ASP A 192 -14.25 -22.65 -4.44
CA ASP A 192 -15.62 -23.13 -4.63
C ASP A 192 -15.76 -23.83 -5.99
N THR A 193 -16.17 -25.10 -5.97
CA THR A 193 -16.20 -25.94 -7.18
C THR A 193 -17.24 -25.50 -8.20
N ARG A 194 -18.19 -24.63 -7.83
CA ARG A 194 -19.17 -24.07 -8.76
C ARG A 194 -18.54 -23.04 -9.71
N ALA A 195 -17.48 -22.37 -9.26
CA ALA A 195 -16.77 -21.34 -10.00
C ALA A 195 -15.34 -21.14 -9.43
N ILE A 196 -14.42 -22.02 -9.81
CA ILE A 196 -13.03 -22.01 -9.31
C ILE A 196 -12.35 -20.69 -9.70
N LYS A 197 -11.59 -20.10 -8.77
CA LYS A 197 -10.94 -18.78 -8.84
C LYS A 197 -11.89 -17.57 -8.93
N TYR A 198 -13.21 -17.75 -8.95
CA TYR A 198 -14.16 -16.63 -9.10
C TYR A 198 -13.99 -15.54 -8.05
N HIS A 199 -13.71 -15.92 -6.80
CA HIS A 199 -13.46 -14.97 -5.72
C HIS A 199 -12.33 -13.99 -6.09
N SER A 200 -11.16 -14.50 -6.49
CA SER A 200 -10.02 -13.69 -6.92
C SER A 200 -10.29 -12.85 -8.18
N TYR A 201 -11.04 -13.36 -9.15
CA TYR A 201 -11.41 -12.55 -10.31
C TYR A 201 -12.39 -11.43 -9.97
N PHE A 202 -13.31 -11.68 -9.04
CA PHE A 202 -14.26 -10.68 -8.54
C PHE A 202 -13.52 -9.55 -7.82
N GLU A 203 -12.58 -9.88 -6.95
CA GLU A 203 -11.65 -8.97 -6.28
C GLU A 203 -10.93 -8.02 -7.24
N ASN A 204 -10.28 -8.61 -8.25
CA ASN A 204 -9.52 -7.85 -9.23
C ASN A 204 -10.46 -6.93 -10.01
N TYR A 205 -11.65 -7.41 -10.38
CA TYR A 205 -12.66 -6.57 -11.02
C TYR A 205 -13.10 -5.39 -10.16
N VAL A 206 -13.39 -5.60 -8.87
CA VAL A 206 -13.78 -4.53 -7.95
C VAL A 206 -12.73 -3.42 -7.92
N THR A 207 -11.46 -3.79 -7.87
CA THR A 207 -10.33 -2.85 -7.90
C THR A 207 -10.36 -1.94 -9.11
N THR A 208 -10.72 -2.46 -10.30
CA THR A 208 -10.79 -1.67 -11.53
C THR A 208 -11.92 -0.64 -11.58
N ILE A 209 -12.93 -0.78 -10.72
CA ILE A 209 -14.14 0.08 -10.75
C ILE A 209 -14.40 0.83 -9.45
N GLN A 210 -13.67 0.56 -8.38
CA GLN A 210 -13.94 1.09 -7.04
C GLN A 210 -14.04 2.62 -7.00
N ASP A 211 -13.20 3.33 -7.77
CA ASP A 211 -13.20 4.80 -7.81
C ASP A 211 -14.54 5.39 -8.29
N GLN A 212 -15.35 4.63 -9.03
CA GLN A 212 -16.69 5.04 -9.46
C GLN A 212 -17.69 5.10 -8.29
N PHE A 213 -17.36 4.48 -7.15
CA PHE A 213 -18.25 4.29 -6.00
C PHE A 213 -17.75 4.95 -4.71
N ALA A 214 -16.85 5.93 -4.85
CA ALA A 214 -16.42 6.79 -3.76
C ALA A 214 -17.62 7.49 -3.08
N VAL A 215 -17.68 7.39 -1.75
CA VAL A 215 -18.62 8.12 -0.90
C VAL A 215 -17.85 9.18 -0.11
N HIS A 216 -18.43 10.37 0.06
CA HIS A 216 -17.76 11.52 0.69
C HIS A 216 -18.36 11.97 2.03
N SER A 217 -19.47 11.38 2.48
CA SER A 217 -20.11 11.71 3.75
C SER A 217 -21.04 10.60 4.22
N GLY A 218 -21.57 10.73 5.43
CA GLY A 218 -22.53 9.85 6.10
C GLY A 218 -21.86 8.61 6.69
N GLY A 219 -20.77 8.81 7.43
CA GLY A 219 -20.15 7.73 8.21
C GLY A 219 -21.15 7.10 9.18
N ASN A 220 -21.07 5.79 9.38
CA ASN A 220 -21.89 5.12 10.38
C ASN A 220 -21.25 5.34 11.75
N TYR A 221 -21.79 6.25 12.58
CA TYR A 221 -21.29 6.50 13.93
C TYR A 221 -22.24 5.95 15.00
N ASN A 222 -22.78 4.74 14.80
CA ASN A 222 -23.73 4.11 15.72
C ASN A 222 -23.14 3.97 17.14
N THR A 223 -23.64 4.77 18.08
CA THR A 223 -23.18 4.75 19.49
C THR A 223 -23.70 3.56 20.29
N SER A 224 -24.56 2.73 19.70
CA SER A 224 -25.05 1.50 20.33
C SER A 224 -24.08 0.33 20.16
N LEU A 225 -23.12 0.43 19.23
CA LEU A 225 -22.04 -0.53 19.05
C LEU A 225 -20.86 -0.08 19.92
N THR A 226 -20.60 -0.83 20.98
CA THR A 226 -19.73 -0.47 22.10
C THR A 226 -18.45 -1.30 22.19
N THR A 227 -18.34 -2.38 21.41
CA THR A 227 -17.12 -3.20 21.32
C THR A 227 -16.70 -3.40 19.86
N PRO A 228 -15.40 -3.66 19.56
CA PRO A 228 -14.97 -3.93 18.20
C PRO A 228 -15.62 -5.18 17.60
N GLU A 229 -15.97 -6.18 18.42
CA GLU A 229 -16.72 -7.36 17.98
C GLU A 229 -18.11 -7.00 17.46
N GLU A 230 -18.84 -6.12 18.16
CA GLU A 230 -20.16 -5.65 17.72
C GLU A 230 -20.07 -4.90 16.39
N TRP A 231 -19.01 -4.11 16.19
CA TRP A 231 -18.74 -3.45 14.91
C TRP A 231 -18.46 -4.42 13.78
N ILE A 232 -17.57 -5.40 13.99
CA ILE A 232 -17.20 -6.38 12.97
C ILE A 232 -18.39 -7.29 12.64
N ASP A 233 -19.14 -7.72 13.65
CA ASP A 233 -20.34 -8.54 13.48
C ASP A 233 -21.45 -7.78 12.73
N TYR A 234 -21.68 -6.50 13.08
CA TYR A 234 -22.60 -5.63 12.35
C TYR A 234 -22.20 -5.49 10.88
N ALA A 235 -20.92 -5.20 10.59
CA ALA A 235 -20.42 -5.05 9.23
C ALA A 235 -20.65 -6.32 8.40
N ALA A 236 -20.36 -7.49 8.97
CA ALA A 236 -20.60 -8.78 8.33
C ALA A 236 -22.09 -9.04 8.07
N LYS A 237 -22.98 -8.70 9.01
CA LYS A 237 -24.44 -8.82 8.84
C LYS A 237 -24.98 -7.92 7.72
N VAL A 238 -24.39 -6.73 7.55
CA VAL A 238 -24.73 -5.82 6.45
C VAL A 238 -24.22 -6.36 5.12
N ALA A 239 -23.00 -6.92 5.07
CA ALA A 239 -22.36 -7.40 3.86
C ALA A 239 -22.96 -8.72 3.33
N LYS A 240 -23.17 -9.71 4.21
CA LYS A 240 -23.53 -11.08 3.83
C LYS A 240 -24.72 -11.18 2.86
N PRO A 241 -25.84 -10.44 3.02
CA PRO A 241 -26.98 -10.55 2.11
C PRO A 241 -26.66 -10.25 0.64
N GLU A 242 -25.62 -9.46 0.35
CA GLU A 242 -25.23 -9.15 -1.04
C GLU A 242 -24.60 -10.34 -1.77
N ILE A 243 -24.21 -11.41 -1.05
CA ILE A 243 -23.63 -12.61 -1.68
C ILE A 243 -24.56 -13.21 -2.73
N GLN A 244 -25.88 -13.15 -2.54
CA GLN A 244 -26.85 -13.67 -3.51
C GLN A 244 -26.83 -12.92 -4.86
N ASN A 245 -26.41 -11.65 -4.84
CA ASN A 245 -26.30 -10.81 -6.04
C ASN A 245 -24.91 -10.92 -6.70
N ILE A 246 -23.94 -11.51 -6.01
CA ILE A 246 -22.55 -11.62 -6.45
C ILE A 246 -22.24 -13.07 -6.88
N ALA A 247 -22.54 -14.04 -6.04
CA ALA A 247 -22.23 -15.45 -6.21
C ALA A 247 -23.52 -16.27 -6.34
N ASN A 248 -24.03 -16.40 -7.58
CA ASN A 248 -25.23 -17.17 -7.91
C ASN A 248 -25.05 -17.93 -9.22
N ASP A 249 -25.99 -18.84 -9.52
CA ASP A 249 -25.91 -19.73 -10.68
C ASP A 249 -25.68 -18.98 -12.01
N LYS A 250 -26.28 -17.79 -12.16
CA LYS A 250 -26.17 -17.01 -13.40
C LYS A 250 -24.83 -16.29 -13.51
N THR A 251 -24.30 -15.73 -12.41
CA THR A 251 -22.95 -15.14 -12.41
C THR A 251 -21.89 -16.21 -12.66
N PHE A 252 -22.05 -17.40 -12.07
CA PHE A 252 -21.19 -18.55 -12.32
C PHE A 252 -21.28 -19.07 -13.76
N GLU A 253 -22.48 -19.15 -14.35
CA GLU A 253 -22.66 -19.54 -15.75
C GLU A 253 -21.87 -18.60 -16.69
N TYR A 254 -22.01 -17.29 -16.49
CA TYR A 254 -21.30 -16.29 -17.28
C TYR A 254 -19.79 -16.33 -17.05
N TYR A 255 -19.33 -16.47 -15.82
CA TYR A 255 -17.92 -16.61 -15.48
C TYR A 255 -17.31 -17.87 -16.14
N ASN A 256 -17.91 -19.04 -15.94
CA ASN A 256 -17.42 -20.32 -16.48
C ASN A 256 -17.49 -20.37 -18.02
N SER A 257 -18.37 -19.57 -18.64
CA SER A 257 -18.47 -19.42 -20.10
C SER A 257 -17.55 -18.32 -20.66
N SER A 258 -16.62 -17.78 -19.87
CA SER A 258 -15.70 -16.70 -20.25
C SER A 258 -16.40 -15.41 -20.73
N LYS A 259 -17.64 -15.16 -20.25
CA LYS A 259 -18.41 -13.96 -20.58
C LYS A 259 -18.16 -12.87 -19.54
N ALA A 260 -16.92 -12.37 -19.50
CA ALA A 260 -16.45 -11.44 -18.47
C ALA A 260 -17.38 -10.24 -18.27
N GLN A 261 -17.71 -9.55 -19.38
CA GLN A 261 -18.59 -8.38 -19.37
C GLN A 261 -19.95 -8.66 -18.72
N LEU A 262 -20.57 -9.82 -18.98
CA LEU A 262 -21.92 -10.11 -18.50
C LEU A 262 -21.98 -10.37 -16.99
N TRP A 263 -21.02 -11.13 -16.44
CA TRP A 263 -21.00 -11.33 -14.99
C TRP A 263 -20.57 -10.06 -14.28
N GLN A 264 -19.64 -9.29 -14.85
CA GLN A 264 -19.19 -8.01 -14.30
C GLN A 264 -20.36 -7.01 -14.21
N GLU A 265 -21.06 -6.75 -15.32
CA GLU A 265 -22.25 -5.88 -15.36
C GLU A 265 -23.34 -6.33 -14.36
N MET A 266 -23.50 -7.64 -14.17
CA MET A 266 -24.48 -8.20 -13.24
C MET A 266 -24.13 -7.92 -11.78
N VAL A 267 -22.86 -8.00 -11.39
CA VAL A 267 -22.44 -7.80 -10.00
C VAL A 267 -22.20 -6.34 -9.64
N THR A 268 -21.96 -5.44 -10.61
CA THR A 268 -21.66 -4.01 -10.37
C THR A 268 -22.62 -3.33 -9.38
N PRO A 269 -23.97 -3.50 -9.46
CA PRO A 269 -24.86 -2.85 -8.50
C PRO A 269 -24.68 -3.33 -7.06
N ALA A 270 -24.34 -4.61 -6.86
CA ALA A 270 -24.05 -5.17 -5.54
C ALA A 270 -22.69 -4.69 -5.01
N VAL A 271 -21.70 -4.58 -5.90
CA VAL A 271 -20.39 -3.96 -5.59
C VAL A 271 -20.58 -2.52 -5.12
N GLN A 272 -21.36 -1.71 -5.83
CA GLN A 272 -21.63 -0.32 -5.45
C GLN A 272 -22.22 -0.22 -4.03
N ARG A 273 -23.22 -1.05 -3.71
CA ARG A 273 -23.84 -1.07 -2.36
C ARG A 273 -22.83 -1.52 -1.30
N SER A 274 -22.11 -2.60 -1.56
CA SER A 274 -21.12 -3.16 -0.62
C SER A 274 -19.99 -2.17 -0.33
N LEU A 275 -19.40 -1.55 -1.36
CA LEU A 275 -18.36 -0.54 -1.18
C LEU A 275 -18.88 0.72 -0.47
N GLY A 276 -20.12 1.14 -0.77
CA GLY A 276 -20.75 2.27 -0.08
C GLY A 276 -20.87 2.04 1.42
N GLU A 277 -21.33 0.85 1.84
CA GLU A 277 -21.41 0.47 3.25
C GLU A 277 -20.03 0.25 3.87
N ALA A 278 -19.09 -0.37 3.14
CA ALA A 278 -17.73 -0.61 3.63
C ALA A 278 -17.02 0.70 4.04
N GLN A 279 -17.10 1.74 3.21
CA GLN A 279 -16.51 3.06 3.49
C GLN A 279 -17.15 3.70 4.74
N ARG A 280 -18.49 3.71 4.82
CA ARG A 280 -19.23 4.32 5.94
C ARG A 280 -19.01 3.59 7.25
N ASN A 281 -19.00 2.26 7.23
CA ASN A 281 -18.78 1.43 8.41
C ASN A 281 -17.32 1.53 8.88
N THR A 282 -16.35 1.64 7.96
CA THR A 282 -14.93 1.83 8.31
C THR A 282 -14.69 3.18 8.98
N ALA A 283 -15.35 4.26 8.53
CA ALA A 283 -15.32 5.55 9.21
C ALA A 283 -15.83 5.44 10.66
N GLY A 284 -16.89 4.65 10.86
CA GLY A 284 -17.44 4.31 12.18
C GLY A 284 -16.48 3.58 13.09
N PHE A 285 -15.86 2.52 12.56
CA PHE A 285 -14.90 1.69 13.29
C PHE A 285 -13.65 2.49 13.72
N LEU A 286 -13.09 3.30 12.82
CA LEU A 286 -11.99 4.21 13.14
C LEU A 286 -12.40 5.26 14.17
N ASN A 287 -13.56 5.90 14.00
CA ASN A 287 -14.11 6.83 14.98
C ASN A 287 -14.24 6.18 16.37
N PHE A 288 -14.74 4.95 16.43
CA PHE A 288 -14.87 4.19 17.66
C PHE A 288 -13.50 3.91 18.31
N TRP A 289 -12.48 3.55 17.53
CA TRP A 289 -11.11 3.39 18.04
C TRP A 289 -10.59 4.68 18.69
N PHE A 290 -10.70 5.82 18.01
CA PHE A 290 -10.23 7.11 18.53
C PHE A 290 -11.02 7.55 19.77
N LYS A 291 -12.35 7.33 19.81
CA LYS A 291 -13.15 7.56 21.02
C LYS A 291 -12.68 6.73 22.20
N THR A 292 -12.24 5.50 21.93
CA THR A 292 -11.86 4.52 22.96
C THR A 292 -10.47 4.80 23.53
N PHE A 293 -9.49 5.14 22.69
CA PHE A 293 -8.08 5.18 23.09
C PHE A 293 -7.43 6.55 23.03
N ALA A 294 -7.92 7.45 22.18
CA ALA A 294 -7.28 8.74 21.92
C ALA A 294 -7.95 9.92 22.62
N LYS A 295 -8.94 9.70 23.48
CA LYS A 295 -9.66 10.78 24.15
C LYS A 295 -8.69 11.72 24.88
N ASN A 296 -8.73 13.00 24.53
CA ASN A 296 -7.87 14.10 25.04
C ASN A 296 -6.40 14.08 24.58
N GLU A 297 -6.03 13.24 23.62
CA GLU A 297 -4.71 13.29 22.99
C GLU A 297 -4.75 14.21 21.76
N SER A 298 -3.62 14.76 21.36
CA SER A 298 -3.53 15.56 20.13
C SER A 298 -2.49 14.96 19.21
N ALA A 299 -2.78 14.95 17.92
CA ALA A 299 -1.80 14.54 16.92
C ALA A 299 -0.58 15.47 16.99
N PRO A 300 0.64 14.96 16.72
CA PRO A 300 1.79 15.82 16.55
C PRO A 300 1.55 16.83 15.42
N SER A 301 2.12 18.03 15.53
CA SER A 301 2.09 19.01 14.44
C SER A 301 2.87 18.48 13.24
N ILE A 302 2.33 18.63 12.04
CA ILE A 302 3.01 18.23 10.80
C ILE A 302 4.37 18.93 10.64
N GLU A 303 4.51 20.14 11.20
CA GLU A 303 5.76 20.91 11.20
C GLU A 303 6.89 20.16 11.93
N THR A 304 6.55 19.39 12.97
CA THR A 304 7.53 18.57 13.71
C THR A 304 8.01 17.35 12.94
N ALA A 305 7.32 17.00 11.85
CA ALA A 305 7.73 15.94 10.94
C ALA A 305 8.63 16.46 9.80
N LEU A 306 8.78 17.77 9.59
CA LEU A 306 9.53 18.28 8.45
C LEU A 306 11.04 17.99 8.58
N ILE A 307 11.66 17.65 7.46
CA ILE A 307 13.10 17.48 7.33
C ILE A 307 13.70 18.75 6.71
N TYR A 308 14.81 19.22 7.30
CA TYR A 308 15.45 20.49 6.93
C TYR A 308 16.89 20.29 6.42
N ASP A 309 17.31 21.15 5.50
CA ASP A 309 18.69 21.23 5.06
C ASP A 309 19.57 22.00 6.07
N ILE A 310 20.87 22.06 5.81
CA ILE A 310 21.80 22.79 6.71
C ILE A 310 21.58 24.31 6.76
N GLU A 311 20.81 24.87 5.82
CA GLU A 311 20.45 26.29 5.78
C GLU A 311 19.11 26.56 6.50
N GLY A 312 18.43 25.51 6.97
CA GLY A 312 17.14 25.59 7.66
C GLY A 312 15.93 25.62 6.72
N ASN A 313 16.12 25.30 5.44
CA ASN A 313 15.00 25.18 4.50
C ASN A 313 14.44 23.77 4.50
N VAL A 314 13.14 23.63 4.30
CA VAL A 314 12.49 22.33 4.16
C VAL A 314 13.01 21.61 2.91
N LEU A 315 13.23 20.30 3.03
CA LEU A 315 13.56 19.45 1.89
C LEU A 315 12.33 19.26 1.02
N GLU A 316 12.47 19.54 -0.28
CA GLU A 316 11.34 19.49 -1.22
C GLU A 316 11.63 18.60 -2.43
N ALA A 317 10.56 18.03 -2.99
CA ALA A 317 10.60 17.35 -4.28
C ALA A 317 11.16 18.29 -5.37
N GLY A 318 11.92 17.75 -6.32
CA GLY A 318 12.43 18.55 -7.44
C GLY A 318 13.69 19.37 -7.15
N LYS A 319 14.04 19.59 -5.87
CA LYS A 319 15.28 20.24 -5.46
C LYS A 319 16.42 19.22 -5.36
N ASN A 320 17.64 19.73 -5.50
CA ASN A 320 18.85 18.92 -5.47
C ASN A 320 19.61 19.14 -4.17
N TYR A 321 20.06 18.05 -3.58
CA TYR A 321 20.81 18.04 -2.32
C TYR A 321 22.01 17.12 -2.42
N TYR A 322 23.09 17.46 -1.72
CA TYR A 322 24.13 16.50 -1.36
C TYR A 322 23.75 15.83 -0.04
N ILE A 323 23.79 14.50 -0.02
CA ILE A 323 23.71 13.72 1.23
C ILE A 323 25.14 13.55 1.73
N VAL A 324 25.44 14.12 2.90
CA VAL A 324 26.80 14.13 3.47
C VAL A 324 26.78 13.53 4.89
N PRO A 325 27.81 12.79 5.31
CA PRO A 325 27.96 12.41 6.71
C PRO A 325 28.08 13.64 7.59
N SER A 326 27.47 13.60 8.77
CA SER A 326 27.49 14.74 9.70
C SER A 326 28.90 15.07 10.19
N GLU A 327 29.77 14.06 10.29
CA GLU A 327 31.19 14.21 10.68
C GLU A 327 32.11 14.60 9.50
N SER A 328 31.62 14.53 8.26
CA SER A 328 32.38 14.85 7.05
C SER A 328 31.51 15.62 6.04
N PRO A 329 31.08 16.85 6.37
CA PRO A 329 30.04 17.58 5.64
C PRO A 329 30.43 18.03 4.23
N ASN A 330 31.68 17.82 3.81
CA ASN A 330 32.17 18.15 2.47
C ASN A 330 32.27 16.91 1.56
N GLN A 331 31.99 15.71 2.09
CA GLN A 331 32.11 14.45 1.37
C GLN A 331 30.71 13.88 1.12
N GLY A 332 30.09 14.29 0.03
CA GLY A 332 28.80 13.75 -0.40
C GLY A 332 28.93 12.36 -0.98
N LEU A 333 27.78 11.70 -1.13
CA LEU A 333 27.69 10.43 -1.83
C LEU A 333 28.18 10.59 -3.28
N THR A 334 29.00 9.65 -3.74
CA THR A 334 29.42 9.52 -5.13
C THR A 334 29.28 8.07 -5.57
N PHE A 335 29.47 7.82 -6.85
CA PHE A 335 29.24 6.51 -7.43
C PHE A 335 30.41 6.10 -8.34
N GLU A 336 30.85 4.86 -8.17
CA GLU A 336 31.91 4.27 -8.99
C GLU A 336 31.45 2.92 -9.58
N TRP A 337 31.77 2.70 -10.85
CA TRP A 337 31.58 1.42 -11.54
C TRP A 337 32.89 0.68 -11.70
N TYR A 338 32.92 -0.59 -11.27
CA TYR A 338 34.08 -1.45 -11.39
C TYR A 338 33.88 -2.43 -12.55
N LEU A 339 34.46 -2.08 -13.71
CA LEU A 339 34.40 -2.86 -14.94
C LEU A 339 34.81 -4.34 -14.75
N ALA A 340 35.79 -4.60 -13.88
CA ALA A 340 36.31 -5.95 -13.65
C ALA A 340 35.27 -6.92 -13.07
N ASN A 341 34.38 -6.42 -12.21
CA ASN A 341 33.42 -7.26 -11.50
C ASN A 341 31.96 -6.98 -11.92
N ARG A 342 31.74 -6.03 -12.84
CA ARG A 342 30.41 -5.53 -13.24
C ARG A 342 29.53 -5.14 -12.05
N TYR A 343 30.16 -4.57 -11.03
CA TYR A 343 29.49 -4.05 -9.84
C TYR A 343 29.64 -2.55 -9.76
N ASP A 344 28.69 -1.98 -9.04
CA ASP A 344 28.42 -0.58 -9.00
C ASP A 344 28.18 -0.19 -7.54
N TYR A 345 28.88 0.83 -7.07
CA TYR A 345 28.96 1.08 -5.65
C TYR A 345 28.82 2.55 -5.34
N VAL A 346 28.12 2.82 -4.24
CA VAL A 346 28.04 4.15 -3.65
C VAL A 346 29.17 4.30 -2.63
N LEU A 347 29.88 5.43 -2.70
CA LEU A 347 31.04 5.77 -1.89
C LEU A 347 30.90 7.20 -1.34
N LEU A 348 31.77 7.59 -0.42
CA LEU A 348 31.99 9.00 -0.11
C LEU A 348 32.99 9.62 -1.08
N ALA A 349 32.70 10.84 -1.54
CA ALA A 349 33.61 11.59 -2.39
C ALA A 349 34.98 11.82 -1.71
N ASN A 350 36.05 11.68 -2.49
CA ASN A 350 37.43 11.68 -1.97
C ASN A 350 37.89 13.08 -1.53
N LYS A 351 38.72 13.10 -0.50
CA LYS A 351 39.19 14.26 0.27
C LYS A 351 40.49 14.80 -0.32
N ASN A 352 40.41 15.77 -1.23
CA ASN A 352 41.61 16.52 -1.65
C ASN A 352 41.56 17.99 -1.24
N ASN A 353 40.37 18.57 -1.08
CA ASN A 353 40.16 19.99 -0.80
C ASN A 353 38.91 20.12 0.10
N ASN A 354 38.81 21.14 0.97
CA ASN A 354 37.63 21.40 1.81
C ASN A 354 36.37 21.84 1.02
N THR A 355 36.32 21.51 -0.28
CA THR A 355 35.22 21.83 -1.18
C THR A 355 34.21 20.69 -1.13
N LEU A 356 32.92 21.03 -0.99
CA LEU A 356 31.84 20.06 -1.10
C LEU A 356 31.88 19.36 -2.45
N SER A 357 31.89 18.03 -2.41
CA SER A 357 31.92 17.17 -3.60
C SER A 357 30.95 16.00 -3.42
N GLY A 358 30.49 15.44 -4.52
CA GLY A 358 29.51 14.35 -4.53
C GLY A 358 28.56 14.48 -5.71
N THR A 359 27.61 13.56 -5.79
CA THR A 359 26.55 13.56 -6.78
C THR A 359 25.28 14.16 -6.17
N PRO A 360 24.72 15.22 -6.78
CA PRO A 360 23.40 15.73 -6.41
C PRO A 360 22.31 14.66 -6.48
N ILE A 361 21.48 14.60 -5.43
CA ILE A 361 20.33 13.72 -5.31
C ILE A 361 19.05 14.56 -5.22
N GLU A 362 17.99 14.04 -5.81
CA GLU A 362 16.64 14.55 -5.75
C GLU A 362 15.72 13.50 -5.11
N PHE A 363 14.82 13.94 -4.24
CA PHE A 363 13.81 13.08 -3.64
C PHE A 363 12.64 12.91 -4.60
N VAL A 364 12.32 11.66 -4.91
CA VAL A 364 11.15 11.29 -5.70
C VAL A 364 10.20 10.54 -4.79
N PHE A 365 9.03 11.09 -4.55
CA PHE A 365 8.04 10.50 -3.66
C PHE A 365 7.35 9.31 -4.34
N TYR A 366 7.20 8.22 -3.59
CA TYR A 366 6.52 7.01 -4.05
C TYR A 366 5.00 7.20 -4.22
N LYS A 367 4.43 8.19 -3.53
CA LYS A 367 2.99 8.43 -3.37
C LYS A 367 2.69 9.92 -3.36
N ASP A 368 1.40 10.27 -3.36
CA ASP A 368 0.93 11.65 -3.17
C ASP A 368 1.45 12.23 -1.84
N ASN A 369 2.13 13.36 -1.95
CA ASN A 369 2.74 14.12 -0.87
C ASN A 369 2.63 15.62 -1.21
N ASP A 370 2.75 16.50 -0.23
CA ASP A 370 2.68 17.97 -0.40
C ASP A 370 3.99 18.60 -0.96
N ALA A 371 4.79 17.78 -1.63
CA ALA A 371 6.14 18.05 -2.11
C ALA A 371 7.19 18.34 -1.02
N LYS A 372 6.90 18.07 0.25
CA LYS A 372 7.85 18.23 1.37
C LYS A 372 8.20 16.89 1.97
N LEU A 373 9.47 16.73 2.32
CA LEU A 373 9.96 15.53 2.96
C LEU A 373 9.60 15.52 4.45
N HIS A 374 8.89 14.48 4.87
CA HIS A 374 8.58 14.24 6.27
C HIS A 374 9.37 13.08 6.87
N HIS A 375 9.48 13.12 8.20
CA HIS A 375 10.06 12.08 9.04
C HIS A 375 9.44 10.72 8.73
N GLY A 376 10.30 9.75 8.44
CA GLY A 376 9.93 8.35 8.25
C GLY A 376 9.20 8.06 6.93
N GLU A 377 9.03 9.06 6.07
CA GLU A 377 8.36 8.92 4.78
C GLU A 377 9.23 8.13 3.79
N SER A 378 8.61 7.19 3.06
CA SER A 378 9.27 6.46 1.98
C SER A 378 9.49 7.34 0.76
N VAL A 379 10.75 7.44 0.33
CA VAL A 379 11.18 8.16 -0.88
C VAL A 379 12.17 7.34 -1.70
N TYR A 380 12.21 7.61 -2.98
CA TYR A 380 13.30 7.20 -3.86
C TYR A 380 14.36 8.30 -3.96
N LEU A 381 15.62 7.88 -3.95
CA LEU A 381 16.77 8.77 -4.09
C LEU A 381 17.23 8.74 -5.54
N ARG A 382 16.95 9.81 -6.30
CA ARG A 382 17.32 9.96 -7.70
C ARG A 382 18.60 10.80 -7.85
N MET A 383 19.62 10.23 -8.46
CA MET A 383 20.86 10.93 -8.80
C MET A 383 20.70 11.73 -10.10
N LYS A 384 21.19 12.99 -10.11
CA LYS A 384 21.13 13.85 -11.31
C LYS A 384 22.22 13.57 -12.34
N HIS A 385 23.37 13.06 -11.90
CA HIS A 385 24.48 12.68 -12.77
C HIS A 385 24.92 11.27 -12.40
N SER A 386 24.63 10.33 -13.29
CA SER A 386 25.26 9.02 -13.31
C SER A 386 26.09 8.94 -14.57
N ASN A 387 27.27 8.33 -14.50
CA ASN A 387 28.07 8.04 -15.70
C ASN A 387 27.37 7.04 -16.66
N TYR A 388 26.20 6.55 -16.26
CA TYR A 388 25.32 5.70 -17.04
C TYR A 388 23.92 6.31 -17.00
N ASP A 389 23.54 7.09 -18.01
CA ASP A 389 22.28 7.86 -18.06
C ASP A 389 21.02 7.04 -17.77
N GLN A 390 21.08 5.74 -18.01
CA GLN A 390 20.02 4.76 -17.73
C GLN A 390 19.87 4.39 -16.24
N TYR A 391 20.91 4.50 -15.41
CA TYR A 391 20.88 4.17 -13.98
C TYR A 391 20.89 5.45 -13.12
N GLN A 392 19.74 5.83 -12.59
CA GLN A 392 19.56 7.11 -11.91
C GLN A 392 19.03 7.00 -10.48
N TYR A 393 18.75 5.80 -9.98
CA TYR A 393 18.16 5.62 -8.64
C TYR A 393 19.08 4.80 -7.76
N LEU A 394 19.05 5.06 -6.45
CA LEU A 394 19.66 4.16 -5.48
C LEU A 394 18.76 2.93 -5.23
N ASN A 395 19.39 1.78 -5.07
CA ASN A 395 18.79 0.51 -4.71
C ASN A 395 19.72 -0.25 -3.76
N TRP A 396 19.29 -1.40 -3.24
CA TRP A 396 20.10 -2.18 -2.32
C TRP A 396 19.85 -3.69 -2.46
N SER A 397 20.75 -4.49 -1.91
CA SER A 397 20.61 -5.95 -1.89
C SER A 397 20.92 -6.51 -0.50
N ASN A 398 19.96 -7.23 0.09
CA ASN A 398 20.12 -7.97 1.35
C ASN A 398 21.29 -8.97 1.28
N TYR A 399 21.48 -9.60 0.12
CA TYR A 399 22.51 -10.61 -0.07
C TYR A 399 23.93 -10.03 0.06
N SER A 400 24.11 -8.81 -0.44
CA SER A 400 25.41 -8.19 -0.55
C SER A 400 25.63 -7.13 0.55
N SER A 401 24.57 -6.63 1.18
CA SER A 401 24.58 -5.50 2.13
C SER A 401 25.11 -4.19 1.52
N TRP A 402 25.11 -4.06 0.20
CA TRP A 402 25.56 -2.86 -0.52
C TRP A 402 24.41 -2.07 -1.13
N VAL A 403 24.65 -0.77 -1.26
CA VAL A 403 23.81 0.15 -2.04
C VAL A 403 24.39 0.27 -3.45
N HIS A 404 23.53 0.15 -4.45
CA HIS A 404 23.85 0.14 -5.88
C HIS A 404 22.86 1.01 -6.67
N LEU A 405 23.03 1.13 -7.98
CA LEU A 405 22.16 1.89 -8.87
C LEU A 405 21.11 1.03 -9.58
N ALA A 406 19.96 1.63 -9.89
CA ALA A 406 18.87 1.00 -10.61
C ALA A 406 18.34 1.82 -11.80
N GLN A 407 17.79 1.08 -12.76
CA GLN A 407 17.46 1.53 -14.12
C GLN A 407 15.99 1.94 -14.35
N LYS A 408 15.15 1.93 -13.31
CA LYS A 408 13.74 2.36 -13.32
C LYS A 408 12.68 1.35 -13.81
N SER A 409 12.98 0.09 -14.13
CA SER A 409 11.90 -0.81 -14.59
C SER A 409 11.05 -1.40 -13.46
N ASP A 410 11.57 -2.22 -12.53
CA ASP A 410 10.62 -3.08 -11.77
C ASP A 410 10.88 -3.28 -10.26
N SER A 411 11.87 -2.63 -9.65
CA SER A 411 12.12 -2.70 -8.18
C SER A 411 13.04 -1.57 -7.71
N LEU A 412 12.47 -0.44 -7.27
CA LEU A 412 13.23 0.61 -6.58
C LEU A 412 13.16 0.37 -5.07
N ALA A 413 14.24 0.72 -4.38
CA ALA A 413 14.26 0.66 -2.93
C ALA A 413 13.63 1.90 -2.31
N ASP A 414 12.74 1.69 -1.35
CA ASP A 414 12.26 2.74 -0.47
C ASP A 414 13.33 3.10 0.56
N PHE A 415 13.70 4.37 0.59
CA PHE A 415 14.50 4.94 1.66
C PHE A 415 13.61 5.76 2.59
N LYS A 416 13.86 5.67 3.90
CA LYS A 416 13.17 6.46 4.92
C LYS A 416 14.18 7.37 5.61
N ILE A 417 13.83 8.65 5.73
CA ILE A 417 14.66 9.66 6.37
C ILE A 417 14.05 9.98 7.72
N GLN A 418 14.77 9.67 8.79
CA GLN A 418 14.31 9.85 10.16
C GLN A 418 15.17 10.90 10.87
N ILE A 419 14.54 11.70 11.71
CA ILE A 419 15.23 12.66 12.58
C ILE A 419 16.07 11.87 13.58
N ASN A 420 17.35 12.21 13.72
CA ASN A 420 18.21 11.59 14.72
C ASN A 420 17.74 12.00 16.12
N PRO A 421 17.37 11.04 16.99
CA PRO A 421 16.83 11.35 18.32
C PRO A 421 17.84 12.05 19.24
N ASN A 422 19.15 11.92 18.97
CA ASN A 422 20.20 12.54 19.77
C ASN A 422 20.61 13.93 19.25
N ASN A 423 20.31 14.24 17.99
CA ASN A 423 20.62 15.52 17.38
C ASN A 423 19.61 15.83 16.26
N PRO A 424 18.55 16.61 16.53
CA PRO A 424 17.49 16.87 15.55
C PRO A 424 17.93 17.60 14.27
N ALA A 425 19.14 18.17 14.24
CA ALA A 425 19.73 18.76 13.04
C ALA A 425 20.47 17.73 12.14
N GLU A 426 20.39 16.45 12.50
CA GLU A 426 20.97 15.33 11.78
C GLU A 426 19.90 14.27 11.52
N TYR A 427 20.14 13.45 10.50
CA TYR A 427 19.16 12.47 10.03
C TYR A 427 19.77 11.09 9.92
N ASN A 428 18.98 10.08 10.20
CA ASN A 428 19.30 8.69 9.91
C ASN A 428 18.53 8.26 8.67
N ILE A 429 19.17 7.48 7.81
CA ILE A 429 18.56 6.99 6.56
C ILE A 429 18.45 5.48 6.69
N PHE A 430 17.29 4.92 6.33
CA PHE A 430 17.00 3.49 6.43
C PHE A 430 16.40 2.95 5.14
N THR A 431 16.56 1.65 4.90
CA THR A 431 15.79 0.88 3.91
C THR A 431 15.53 -0.53 4.45
N ASP A 432 14.28 -1.00 4.39
CA ASP A 432 13.84 -2.27 5.01
C ASP A 432 14.28 -2.45 6.49
N GLY A 433 14.36 -1.34 7.23
CA GLY A 433 14.82 -1.30 8.62
C GLY A 433 16.34 -1.45 8.79
N TYR A 434 17.10 -1.57 7.71
CA TYR A 434 18.57 -1.52 7.74
C TYR A 434 19.05 -0.07 7.63
N PRO A 435 19.92 0.40 8.55
CA PRO A 435 20.48 1.74 8.47
C PRO A 435 21.50 1.86 7.34
N LEU A 436 21.44 2.99 6.62
CA LEU A 436 22.45 3.39 5.66
C LEU A 436 23.67 3.92 6.41
N ASN A 437 24.74 3.14 6.39
CA ASN A 437 26.00 3.43 7.08
C ASN A 437 27.13 3.58 6.06
N TYR A 438 28.30 4.00 6.55
CA TYR A 438 29.53 3.96 5.77
C TYR A 438 30.64 3.24 6.53
N GLU A 439 31.43 2.45 5.81
CA GLU A 439 32.53 1.66 6.34
C GLU A 439 33.83 1.93 5.58
N ASN A 440 34.94 2.02 6.32
CA ASN A 440 36.27 2.15 5.74
C ASN A 440 36.85 0.75 5.52
N ILE A 441 36.73 0.24 4.30
CA ILE A 441 37.13 -1.13 3.95
C ILE A 441 38.57 -1.15 3.43
N ASP A 442 38.95 -0.12 2.68
CA ASP A 442 40.35 0.16 2.31
C ASP A 442 40.64 1.59 2.75
N ALA A 443 41.79 1.85 3.40
CA ALA A 443 42.13 3.14 4.04
C ALA A 443 42.03 4.40 3.16
N ALA A 444 41.72 4.25 1.86
CA ALA A 444 41.49 5.32 0.89
C ALA A 444 40.02 5.58 0.52
N LYS A 445 39.08 4.67 0.84
CA LYS A 445 37.66 4.77 0.42
C LYS A 445 36.69 4.37 1.54
N SER A 446 35.72 5.24 1.79
CA SER A 446 34.56 4.93 2.64
C SER A 446 33.41 4.50 1.74
N TRP A 447 32.96 3.26 1.92
CA TRP A 447 31.88 2.69 1.14
C TRP A 447 30.55 2.86 1.86
N ILE A 448 29.47 2.97 1.10
CA ILE A 448 28.12 3.01 1.65
C ILE A 448 27.56 1.59 1.73
N VAL A 449 27.16 1.19 2.93
CA VAL A 449 26.69 -0.16 3.24
C VAL A 449 25.38 -0.09 4.01
N LEU A 450 24.64 -1.20 3.98
CA LEU A 450 23.55 -1.43 4.91
C LEU A 450 24.10 -2.06 6.18
N GLY A 451 23.99 -1.34 7.29
CA GLY A 451 24.30 -1.90 8.60
C GLY A 451 23.26 -2.92 9.03
N GLY A 452 23.54 -3.70 10.07
CA GLY A 452 22.54 -4.59 10.66
C GLY A 452 21.37 -3.80 11.27
N LYS A 453 20.16 -4.39 11.35
CA LYS A 453 18.96 -3.71 11.90
C LYS A 453 19.13 -3.18 13.33
N THR A 454 20.04 -3.76 14.11
CA THR A 454 20.37 -3.34 15.48
C THR A 454 21.62 -2.46 15.56
N GLN A 455 22.29 -2.20 14.43
CA GLN A 455 23.49 -1.37 14.38
C GLN A 455 23.10 0.09 14.56
N LYS A 456 23.95 0.85 15.26
CA LYS A 456 23.76 2.30 15.37
C LYS A 456 23.82 2.92 13.96
N PRO A 457 22.82 3.73 13.56
CA PRO A 457 22.84 4.41 12.27
C PRO A 457 23.87 5.53 12.23
N SER A 458 24.46 5.74 11.06
CA SER A 458 25.22 6.94 10.73
C SER A 458 24.30 8.17 10.69
N SER A 459 24.85 9.32 11.08
CA SER A 459 24.19 10.62 10.98
C SER A 459 24.50 11.30 9.65
N TRP A 460 23.47 11.78 8.99
CA TRP A 460 23.52 12.43 7.68
C TRP A 460 22.98 13.86 7.76
N LYS A 461 23.48 14.72 6.88
CA LYS A 461 22.97 16.08 6.63
C LYS A 461 22.68 16.25 5.15
N PHE A 462 21.78 17.18 4.85
CA PHE A 462 21.40 17.53 3.49
C PHE A 462 21.90 18.94 3.19
N VAL A 463 22.72 19.07 2.14
CA VAL A 463 23.28 20.36 1.72
C VAL A 463 22.64 20.76 0.40
N PRO A 464 21.99 21.92 0.28
CA PRO A 464 21.36 22.33 -0.96
C PRO A 464 22.42 22.58 -2.05
N VAL A 465 22.13 22.15 -3.27
CA VAL A 465 22.97 22.45 -4.44
C VAL A 465 22.64 23.86 -4.92
N ARG A 466 23.66 24.71 -5.05
CA ARG A 466 23.52 26.10 -5.52
C ARG A 466 23.66 26.22 -7.03
#